data_AF-A0A0B3RR41-F1
#
_entry.id   AF-A0A0B3RR41-F1
#
_cell.length_a   1.000
_cell.length_b   1.000
_cell.length_c   1.000
_cell.angle_alpha   90.00
_cell.angle_beta   90.00
_cell.angle_gamma   90.00
#
_symmetry.space_group_name_H-M   'P 1'
#
loop_
_entity.id
_entity.type
_entity.pdbx_description
1 polymer ?
#
loop_
_entity_poly.entity_id
_entity_poly.type
_entity_poly.pdbx_seq_one_letter_code
_entity_poly.pdbx_strand_id
1 'polypeptide(L)'
;MSGARTINAAMSALIDGTFGCLDAAAETINARLGGQVGKGTLSKYLSGQLQWPLAYVWALEDAAGRYPVTRMMARRLSPDGNRASGHLFEHAGVISKESGEAVAAILAAQQSDTARDTGQAIVEVDEAIEALTAARSKLAGCP
;
A
#
# COMPACT_ATOMS: atom_id res chain seq x y z
N MET A 1 -12.46 -7.64 2.80
CA MET A 1 -13.27 -6.82 1.85
C MET A 1 -13.48 -7.61 0.57
N SER A 2 -14.68 -7.59 -0.03
CA SER A 2 -14.94 -8.26 -1.32
C SER A 2 -14.22 -7.55 -2.47
N GLY A 3 -13.62 -8.30 -3.40
CA GLY A 3 -12.83 -7.75 -4.52
C GLY A 3 -13.60 -6.77 -5.41
N ALA A 4 -14.92 -6.93 -5.54
CA ALA A 4 -15.77 -6.01 -6.29
C ALA A 4 -15.83 -4.60 -5.65
N ARG A 5 -15.84 -4.50 -4.31
CA ARG A 5 -15.80 -3.20 -3.62
C ARG A 5 -14.47 -2.48 -3.85
N THR A 6 -13.36 -3.22 -3.87
CA THR A 6 -12.03 -2.65 -4.13
C THR A 6 -11.91 -2.12 -5.56
N ILE A 7 -12.46 -2.84 -6.54
CA ILE A 7 -12.51 -2.37 -7.94
C ILE A 7 -13.36 -1.10 -8.03
N ASN A 8 -14.55 -1.08 -7.45
CA ASN A 8 -15.41 0.11 -7.50
C ASN A 8 -14.74 1.35 -6.88
N ALA A 9 -14.07 1.18 -5.74
CA ALA A 9 -13.33 2.27 -5.09
C ALA A 9 -12.16 2.76 -5.97
N ALA A 10 -11.41 1.83 -6.58
CA ALA A 10 -10.32 2.17 -7.49
C ALA A 10 -10.82 2.92 -8.73
N MET A 11 -11.94 2.48 -9.33
CA MET A 11 -12.54 3.13 -10.49
C MET A 11 -13.13 4.50 -10.13
N SER A 12 -13.75 4.66 -8.96
CA SER A 12 -14.23 5.97 -8.49
C SER A 12 -13.06 6.95 -8.37
N ALA A 13 -12.00 6.56 -7.67
CA ALA A 13 -10.82 7.42 -7.50
C ALA A 13 -10.12 7.76 -8.83
N LEU A 14 -10.13 6.82 -9.78
CA LEU A 14 -9.60 7.06 -11.12
C LEU A 14 -10.44 8.09 -11.88
N ILE A 15 -11.77 7.96 -11.82
CA ILE A 15 -12.74 8.89 -12.44
C ILE A 15 -12.60 10.27 -11.82
N ASP A 16 -12.70 10.38 -10.50
CA ASP A 16 -12.65 11.65 -9.79
C ASP A 16 -11.29 12.35 -9.96
N GLY A 17 -10.19 11.57 -9.95
CA GLY A 17 -8.83 12.12 -9.99
C GLY A 17 -8.22 12.35 -11.38
N THR A 18 -8.77 11.77 -12.45
CA THR A 18 -8.27 11.98 -13.84
C THR A 18 -9.31 12.65 -14.72
N PHE A 19 -10.54 12.14 -14.69
CA PHE A 19 -11.59 12.54 -15.63
C PHE A 19 -12.49 13.65 -15.06
N GLY A 20 -12.52 13.80 -13.74
CA GLY A 20 -13.26 14.83 -13.00
C GLY A 20 -14.77 14.60 -12.95
N CYS A 21 -15.34 13.85 -13.89
CA CYS A 21 -16.75 13.48 -13.89
C CYS A 21 -17.04 12.19 -14.68
N LEU A 22 -18.24 11.65 -14.46
CA LEU A 22 -18.71 10.44 -15.14
C LEU A 22 -18.94 10.64 -16.64
N ASP A 23 -19.30 11.84 -17.08
CA ASP A 23 -19.55 12.12 -18.49
C ASP A 23 -18.24 12.06 -19.29
N ALA A 24 -17.16 12.65 -18.77
CA ALA A 24 -15.83 12.56 -19.37
C ALA A 24 -15.28 11.12 -19.39
N ALA A 25 -15.51 10.36 -18.31
CA ALA A 25 -15.14 8.94 -18.26
C ALA A 25 -15.92 8.10 -19.29
N ALA A 26 -17.22 8.36 -19.44
CA ALA A 26 -18.05 7.68 -20.43
C ALA A 26 -17.61 8.00 -21.86
N GLU A 27 -17.32 9.26 -22.16
CA GLU A 27 -16.81 9.67 -23.47
C GLU A 27 -15.47 9.01 -23.78
N THR A 28 -14.58 8.91 -22.79
CA THR A 28 -13.29 8.20 -22.93
C THR A 28 -13.50 6.74 -23.31
N ILE A 29 -14.44 6.05 -22.66
CA ILE A 29 -14.77 4.65 -22.99
C ILE A 29 -15.33 4.56 -24.41
N ASN A 30 -16.25 5.45 -24.78
CA ASN A 30 -16.88 5.45 -26.09
C ASN A 30 -15.90 5.74 -27.21
N ALA A 31 -15.04 6.74 -27.06
CA ALA A 31 -14.00 7.09 -28.02
C ALA A 31 -13.04 5.93 -28.28
N ARG A 32 -12.76 5.12 -27.25
CA ARG A 32 -11.83 4.00 -27.35
C ARG A 32 -12.47 2.71 -27.87
N LEU A 33 -13.72 2.43 -27.50
CA LEU A 33 -14.37 1.14 -27.78
C LEU A 33 -15.48 1.22 -28.84
N GLY A 34 -15.82 2.42 -29.33
CA GLY A 34 -16.92 2.62 -30.27
C GLY A 34 -18.31 2.37 -29.68
N GLY A 35 -18.46 2.49 -28.35
CA GLY A 35 -19.69 2.18 -27.62
C GLY A 35 -20.60 3.37 -27.33
N GLN A 36 -21.73 3.10 -26.66
CA GLN A 36 -22.67 4.11 -26.12
C GLN A 36 -22.86 3.92 -24.60
N VAL A 37 -21.76 4.01 -23.85
CA VAL A 37 -21.79 4.09 -22.39
C VAL A 37 -22.17 5.50 -21.98
N GLY A 38 -23.08 5.63 -21.02
CA GLY A 38 -23.46 6.91 -20.43
C GLY A 38 -23.25 6.93 -18.92
N LYS A 39 -23.33 8.12 -18.33
CA LYS A 39 -23.19 8.37 -16.89
C LYS A 39 -24.05 7.46 -16.01
N GLY A 40 -25.31 7.22 -16.40
CA GLY A 40 -26.20 6.33 -15.66
C GLY A 40 -25.68 4.89 -15.58
N THR A 41 -25.07 4.40 -16.65
CA THR A 41 -24.44 3.07 -16.68
C THR A 41 -23.20 3.02 -15.78
N LEU A 42 -22.35 4.05 -15.83
CA LEU A 42 -21.18 4.14 -14.94
C LEU A 42 -21.56 4.23 -13.46
N SER A 43 -22.62 4.97 -13.13
CA SER A 43 -23.15 5.04 -11.76
C SER A 43 -23.64 3.66 -11.26
N LYS A 44 -24.24 2.85 -12.14
CA LYS A 44 -24.64 1.47 -11.80
C LYS A 44 -23.43 0.55 -11.56
N TYR A 45 -22.33 0.72 -12.30
CA TYR A 45 -21.09 -0.01 -12.01
C TYR A 45 -20.49 0.42 -10.66
N LEU A 46 -20.40 1.73 -10.40
CA LEU A 46 -19.82 2.27 -9.15
C LEU A 46 -20.62 1.87 -7.91
N SER A 47 -21.95 1.88 -7.99
CA SER A 47 -22.83 1.42 -6.91
C SER A 47 -22.84 -0.11 -6.72
N GLY A 48 -22.19 -0.86 -7.63
CA GLY A 48 -22.13 -2.32 -7.57
C GLY A 48 -23.42 -3.02 -8.04
N GLN A 49 -24.39 -2.28 -8.58
CA GLN A 49 -25.57 -2.85 -9.23
C GLN A 49 -25.20 -3.62 -10.50
N LEU A 50 -24.12 -3.20 -11.17
CA LEU A 50 -23.51 -3.90 -12.29
C LEU A 50 -22.04 -4.17 -11.99
N GLN A 51 -21.50 -5.24 -12.57
CA GLN A 51 -20.07 -5.51 -12.53
C GLN A 51 -19.36 -4.81 -13.69
N TRP A 52 -18.15 -4.31 -13.43
CA TRP A 52 -17.34 -3.64 -14.44
C TRP A 52 -16.92 -4.61 -15.56
N PRO A 53 -17.23 -4.30 -16.83
CA PRO A 53 -16.62 -4.99 -17.95
C PRO A 53 -15.12 -4.70 -17.99
N LEU A 54 -14.30 -5.74 -18.20
CA LEU A 54 -12.84 -5.61 -18.22
C LEU A 54 -12.38 -4.59 -19.28
N ALA A 55 -13.03 -4.56 -20.44
CA ALA A 55 -12.73 -3.59 -21.50
C ALA A 55 -12.88 -2.13 -21.04
N TYR A 56 -13.85 -1.84 -20.16
CA TYR A 56 -14.09 -0.48 -19.67
C TYR A 56 -13.05 -0.08 -18.62
N VAL A 57 -12.67 -1.03 -17.75
CA VAL A 57 -11.57 -0.84 -16.79
C VAL A 57 -10.29 -0.53 -17.55
N TRP A 58 -9.92 -1.37 -18.52
CA TRP A 58 -8.72 -1.19 -19.32
C TRP A 58 -8.72 0.14 -20.08
N ALA A 59 -9.84 0.51 -20.72
CA ALA A 59 -9.95 1.76 -21.44
C ALA A 59 -9.68 3.00 -20.56
N LEU A 60 -10.22 3.00 -19.34
CA LEU A 60 -10.01 4.09 -18.39
C LEU A 60 -8.60 4.09 -17.78
N GLU A 61 -8.06 2.92 -17.43
CA GLU A 61 -6.70 2.82 -16.88
C GLU A 61 -5.64 3.29 -17.89
N ASP A 62 -5.76 2.87 -19.15
CA ASP A 62 -4.85 3.29 -20.22
C ASP A 62 -4.96 4.78 -20.50
N ALA A 63 -6.18 5.32 -20.60
CA ALA A 63 -6.38 6.74 -20.84
C ALA A 63 -5.86 7.60 -19.69
N ALA A 64 -5.93 7.09 -18.46
CA ALA A 64 -5.40 7.76 -17.28
C ALA A 64 -3.88 7.58 -17.08
N GLY A 65 -3.25 6.63 -17.78
CA GLY A 65 -1.88 6.20 -17.50
C GLY A 65 -1.69 5.64 -16.07
N ARG A 66 -2.79 5.26 -15.41
CA ARG A 66 -2.83 4.79 -14.01
C ARG A 66 -3.56 3.45 -13.97
N TYR A 67 -2.91 2.44 -13.39
CA TYR A 67 -3.32 1.04 -13.52
C TYR A 67 -3.67 0.36 -12.17
N PRO A 68 -4.58 0.93 -11.34
CA PRO A 68 -4.86 0.39 -10.01
C PRO A 68 -5.45 -1.04 -10.00
N VAL A 69 -6.41 -1.34 -10.88
CA VAL A 69 -7.04 -2.67 -11.00
C VAL A 69 -6.07 -3.63 -11.66
N THR A 70 -5.39 -3.24 -12.72
CA THR A 70 -4.37 -4.08 -13.37
C THR A 70 -3.23 -4.43 -12.39
N ARG A 71 -2.73 -3.46 -11.60
CA ARG A 71 -1.75 -3.74 -10.53
C ARG A 71 -2.30 -4.68 -9.46
N MET A 72 -3.57 -4.52 -9.07
CA MET A 72 -4.22 -5.43 -8.13
C MET A 72 -4.30 -6.87 -8.69
N MET A 73 -4.63 -7.02 -9.97
CA MET A 73 -4.68 -8.34 -10.62
C MET A 73 -3.28 -8.94 -10.79
N ALA A 74 -2.29 -8.14 -11.18
CA ALA A 74 -0.91 -8.58 -11.33
C ALA A 74 -0.31 -9.11 -10.01
N ARG A 75 -0.69 -8.53 -8.86
CA ARG A 75 -0.31 -9.06 -7.53
C ARG A 75 -0.78 -10.49 -7.27
N ARG A 76 -1.84 -10.95 -7.94
CA ARG A 76 -2.32 -12.34 -7.84
C ARG A 76 -1.40 -13.33 -8.54
N LEU A 77 -0.64 -12.84 -9.52
CA LEU A 77 0.31 -13.63 -10.31
C LEU A 77 1.72 -13.59 -9.70
N SER A 78 1.97 -12.67 -8.76
CA SER A 78 3.21 -12.64 -8.01
C SER A 78 3.27 -13.86 -7.06
N PRO A 79 4.36 -14.64 -7.04
CA PRO A 79 4.56 -15.73 -6.07
C PRO A 79 4.44 -15.24 -4.61
N ASP A 80 4.68 -13.94 -4.38
CA ASP A 80 4.65 -13.26 -3.09
C ASP A 80 3.26 -12.73 -2.69
N GLY A 81 2.18 -13.31 -3.23
CA GLY A 81 0.78 -12.98 -2.86
C GLY A 81 0.46 -13.09 -1.36
N ASN A 82 1.41 -13.53 -0.54
CA ASN A 82 1.38 -13.59 0.91
C ASN A 82 2.24 -12.49 1.57
N ARG A 83 1.99 -11.22 1.21
CA ARG A 83 2.68 -10.00 1.71
C ARG A 83 2.60 -9.73 3.23
N ALA A 84 2.11 -10.67 4.04
CA ALA A 84 2.43 -10.69 5.47
C ALA A 84 3.94 -10.94 5.72
N SER A 85 4.61 -11.64 4.80
CA SER A 85 6.03 -12.01 4.92
C SER A 85 7.01 -10.85 4.67
N GLY A 86 6.75 -9.98 3.69
CA GLY A 86 7.64 -8.84 3.38
C GLY A 86 7.76 -7.83 4.53
N HIS A 87 6.69 -7.68 5.31
CA HIS A 87 6.66 -6.78 6.46
C HIS A 87 7.53 -7.30 7.62
N LEU A 88 7.59 -8.62 7.83
CA LEU A 88 8.40 -9.21 8.90
C LEU A 88 9.90 -9.20 8.58
N PHE A 89 10.29 -9.44 7.33
CA PHE A 89 11.70 -9.35 6.93
C PHE A 89 12.23 -7.91 7.01
N GLU A 90 11.44 -6.91 6.61
CA GLU A 90 11.78 -5.50 6.77
C GLU A 90 11.95 -5.13 8.25
N HIS A 91 11.06 -5.62 9.13
CA HIS A 91 11.22 -5.43 10.57
C HIS A 91 12.41 -6.16 11.18
N ALA A 92 12.74 -7.36 10.71
CA ALA A 92 13.93 -8.08 11.17
C ALA A 92 15.22 -7.32 10.83
N GLY A 93 15.27 -6.66 9.67
CA GLY A 93 16.37 -5.78 9.27
C GLY A 93 16.52 -4.57 10.19
N VAL A 94 15.42 -3.85 10.45
CA VAL A 94 15.40 -2.71 11.38
C VAL A 94 15.80 -3.13 12.79
N ILE A 95 15.21 -4.21 13.32
CA ILE A 95 15.58 -4.74 14.64
C ILE A 95 17.07 -5.07 14.72
N SER A 96 17.64 -5.71 13.70
CA SER A 96 19.07 -6.05 13.69
C SER A 96 19.96 -4.82 13.71
N LYS A 97 19.60 -3.78 12.94
CA LYS A 97 20.35 -2.51 12.92
C LYS A 97 20.31 -1.84 14.29
N GLU A 98 19.12 -1.52 14.79
CA GLU A 98 18.95 -0.77 16.04
C GLU A 98 19.51 -1.56 17.24
N SER A 99 19.34 -2.89 17.27
CA SER A 99 19.94 -3.73 18.33
C SER A 99 21.47 -3.75 18.25
N GLY A 100 22.04 -3.71 17.05
CA GLY A 100 23.48 -3.62 16.84
C GLY A 100 24.05 -2.27 17.30
N GLU A 101 23.36 -1.18 16.97
CA GLU A 101 23.71 0.18 17.39
C GLU A 101 23.61 0.33 18.91
N ALA A 102 22.54 -0.19 19.53
CA ALA A 102 22.39 -0.25 20.99
C ALA A 102 23.53 -1.02 21.67
N VAL A 103 23.87 -2.22 21.17
CA VAL A 103 24.99 -3.02 21.73
C VAL A 103 26.32 -2.27 21.59
N ALA A 104 26.58 -1.66 20.44
CA ALA A 104 27.81 -0.89 20.22
C ALA A 104 27.89 0.31 21.18
N ALA A 105 26.79 1.04 21.37
CA ALA A 105 26.75 2.19 22.26
C ALA A 105 26.89 1.81 23.74
N ILE A 106 26.29 0.70 24.19
CA ILE A 106 26.49 0.15 25.55
C ILE A 106 27.97 -0.18 25.78
N LEU A 107 28.62 -0.83 24.82
CA LEU A 107 30.04 -1.18 24.94
C LEU A 107 30.93 0.06 24.98
N ALA A 108 30.63 1.08 24.17
CA ALA A 108 31.33 2.35 24.18
C ALA A 108 31.15 3.09 25.53
N ALA A 109 29.92 3.13 26.06
CA ALA A 109 29.64 3.73 27.36
C ALA A 109 30.31 2.98 28.52
N GLN A 110 30.45 1.66 28.46
CA GLN A 110 31.18 0.88 29.46
C GLN A 110 32.70 1.14 29.44
N GLN A 111 33.25 1.49 28.27
CA GLN A 111 34.67 1.79 28.11
C GLN A 111 35.00 3.28 28.34
N SER A 112 33.98 4.09 28.61
CA SER A 112 34.09 5.55 28.75
C SER A 112 33.59 6.00 30.12
N ASP A 113 34.25 6.99 30.70
CA ASP A 113 33.85 7.61 31.97
C ASP A 113 33.04 8.90 31.75
N THR A 114 32.54 9.12 30.51
CA THR A 114 31.82 10.34 30.17
C THR A 114 30.30 10.15 30.21
N ALA A 115 29.61 11.10 30.85
CA ALA A 115 28.15 11.14 30.90
C ALA A 115 27.50 11.26 29.50
N ARG A 116 28.25 11.74 28.50
CA ARG A 116 27.81 11.85 27.11
C ARG A 116 27.61 10.47 26.48
N ASP A 117 28.55 9.56 26.67
CA ASP A 117 28.49 8.23 26.06
C ASP A 117 27.41 7.38 26.73
N THR A 118 27.22 7.55 28.04
CA THR A 118 26.07 6.98 28.76
C THR A 118 24.74 7.52 28.22
N GLY A 119 24.65 8.83 27.95
CA GLY A 119 23.46 9.44 27.35
C GLY A 119 23.16 8.90 25.95
N GLN A 120 24.18 8.75 25.10
CA GLN A 120 24.03 8.15 23.77
C GLN A 120 23.55 6.69 23.88
N ALA A 121 24.14 5.90 24.76
CA ALA A 121 23.73 4.51 24.96
C ALA A 121 22.26 4.37 25.37
N ILE A 122 21.74 5.29 26.18
CA ILE A 122 20.31 5.31 26.53
C ILE A 122 19.43 5.56 25.31
N VAL A 123 19.79 6.54 24.47
CA VAL A 123 19.02 6.86 23.25
C VAL A 123 18.98 5.66 22.30
N GLU A 124 20.12 5.03 22.03
CA GLU A 124 20.20 3.87 21.12
C GLU A 124 19.43 2.66 21.67
N VAL A 125 19.42 2.46 22.98
CA VAL A 125 18.60 1.42 23.63
C VAL A 125 17.11 1.71 23.48
N ASP A 126 16.68 2.96 23.64
CA ASP A 126 15.28 3.35 23.47
C ASP A 126 14.83 3.13 22.02
N GLU A 127 15.66 3.48 21.02
CA GLU A 127 15.37 3.23 19.60
C GLU A 127 15.23 1.71 19.30
N ALA A 128 16.08 0.87 19.90
CA ALA A 128 15.94 -0.58 19.80
C ALA A 128 14.65 -1.11 20.45
N ILE A 129 14.23 -0.56 21.60
CA ILE A 129 12.97 -0.91 22.28
C ILE A 129 11.77 -0.52 21.43
N GLU A 130 11.80 0.66 20.79
CA GLU A 130 10.74 1.11 19.89
C GLU A 130 10.60 0.15 18.69
N ALA A 131 11.72 -0.22 18.06
CA ALA A 131 11.74 -1.17 16.95
C ALA A 131 11.15 -2.54 17.34
N LEU A 132 11.55 -3.08 18.50
CA LEU A 132 11.04 -4.35 19.03
C LEU A 132 9.55 -4.28 19.39
N THR A 133 9.10 -3.17 19.97
CA THR A 133 7.70 -2.95 20.34
C THR A 133 6.81 -2.84 19.11
N ALA A 134 7.28 -2.15 18.08
CA ALA A 134 6.60 -2.05 16.79
C ALA A 134 6.46 -3.42 16.12
N ALA A 135 7.51 -4.24 16.12
CA ALA A 135 7.46 -5.60 15.59
C ALA A 135 6.52 -6.50 16.40
N ARG A 136 6.56 -6.44 17.74
CA ARG A 136 5.66 -7.18 18.62
C ARG A 136 4.19 -6.85 18.37
N SER A 137 3.86 -5.56 18.22
CA SER A 137 2.49 -5.11 17.95
C SER A 137 1.96 -5.67 16.62
N LYS A 138 2.84 -5.81 15.62
CA LYS A 138 2.51 -6.38 14.32
C LYS A 138 2.34 -7.90 14.37
N LEU A 139 3.14 -8.60 15.17
CA LEU A 139 2.94 -10.03 15.45
C LEU A 139 1.63 -10.28 16.22
N ALA A 140 1.30 -9.42 17.18
CA ALA A 140 0.07 -9.52 17.96
C ALA A 140 -1.21 -9.13 17.19
N GLY A 141 -1.07 -8.31 16.14
CA GLY A 141 -2.17 -7.87 15.26
C GLY A 141 -2.34 -8.71 13.98
N CYS A 142 -1.61 -9.82 13.83
CA CYS A 142 -1.78 -10.76 12.73
C CYS A 142 -2.84 -11.80 13.11
N PRO A 143 -3.96 -11.95 12.35
CA PRO A 143 -4.93 -13.03 12.58
C PRO A 143 -4.36 -14.41 12.22
#